data_AF-A0A924ZHA3-F1
#
_entry.id   AF-A0A924ZHA3-F1
#
_cell.length_a   1.000
_cell.length_b   1.000
_cell.length_c   1.000
_cell.angle_alpha   90.00
_cell.angle_beta   90.00
_cell.angle_gamma   90.00
#
_symmetry.space_group_name_H-M   'P 1'
#
loop_
_entity.id
_entity.type
_entity.pdbx_description
1 polymer ?
#
loop_
_entity_poly.entity_id
_entity_poly.type
_entity_poly.pdbx_seq_one_letter_code
_entity_poly.pdbx_strand_id
1 'polypeptide(L)'
;MKFIVLLAALLIYSNSIFAAQLQCQDLFLAGRTEPISRFETRLSRLNELLPATLSPDQVINSMNSESVRAILLQLQGLAKIYELSNYENVDLTKFSEFRAEVKEFEDHLGTYMRRRELLKHVIDTQVSPKVLAAIETEVIRERDILKSFMLEKNWLPNPAKKILFLEKQLQEVTFPKKKEDQKMRAKGIIKLIKHYRSSIENLATYIYKPNYNEADLEAGLHSFRRELRWVILAIGSSDGQFYNRPPKNSSPELQQLESSYGQSKYLDMAPPQVDALQLNRQSMLILTKLVDQLGRLKDFKESQLDLVRALKAAKSFIDPVAAQKFAYDRMADTFGLIDVELETRKLYEFYLQSDPLKELLNTLKRQID
;
A
#
# COMPACT_ATOMS: atom_id res chain seq x y z
N MET A 1 -58.59 -17.18 4.30
CA MET A 1 -58.45 -15.82 3.71
C MET A 1 -57.39 -14.97 4.40
N LYS A 2 -57.45 -14.74 5.73
CA LYS A 2 -56.47 -13.87 6.43
C LYS A 2 -54.99 -14.26 6.28
N PHE A 3 -54.68 -15.56 6.18
CA PHE A 3 -53.31 -16.05 6.03
C PHE A 3 -52.69 -15.75 4.65
N ILE A 4 -53.49 -15.77 3.59
CA ILE A 4 -53.03 -15.49 2.21
C ILE A 4 -52.71 -13.99 2.05
N VAL A 5 -53.50 -13.13 2.69
CA VAL A 5 -53.27 -11.66 2.69
C VAL A 5 -51.97 -11.31 3.41
N LEU A 6 -51.65 -12.00 4.52
CA LEU A 6 -50.41 -11.78 5.26
C LEU A 6 -49.16 -12.20 4.46
N LEU A 7 -49.24 -13.33 3.75
CA LEU A 7 -48.16 -13.84 2.91
C LEU A 7 -47.90 -12.95 1.68
N ALA A 8 -48.97 -12.44 1.05
CA ALA A 8 -48.86 -11.48 -0.05
C ALA A 8 -48.23 -10.16 0.42
N ALA A 9 -48.60 -9.66 1.60
CA ALA A 9 -48.02 -8.46 2.17
C ALA A 9 -46.52 -8.62 2.49
N LEU A 10 -46.11 -9.77 3.03
CA LEU A 10 -44.70 -10.09 3.29
C LEU A 10 -43.86 -10.17 2.00
N LEU A 11 -44.40 -10.76 0.93
CA LEU A 11 -43.75 -10.83 -0.37
C LEU A 11 -43.60 -9.46 -1.05
N ILE A 12 -44.61 -8.59 -0.93
CA ILE A 12 -44.54 -7.21 -1.43
C ILE A 12 -43.50 -6.42 -0.63
N TYR A 13 -43.47 -6.58 0.70
CA TYR A 13 -42.52 -5.90 1.57
C TYR A 13 -41.08 -6.36 1.29
N SER A 14 -40.83 -7.66 1.13
CA SER A 14 -39.50 -8.18 0.78
C SER A 14 -39.01 -7.70 -0.58
N ASN A 15 -39.90 -7.65 -1.59
CA ASN A 15 -39.56 -7.13 -2.92
C ASN A 15 -39.28 -5.63 -2.88
N SER A 16 -39.98 -4.86 -2.04
CA SER A 16 -39.75 -3.42 -1.87
C SER A 16 -38.40 -3.12 -1.19
N ILE A 17 -38.00 -3.92 -0.19
CA ILE A 17 -36.69 -3.80 0.47
C ILE A 17 -35.58 -4.18 -0.50
N PHE A 18 -35.76 -5.26 -1.26
CA PHE A 18 -34.77 -5.71 -2.24
C PHE A 18 -34.60 -4.69 -3.38
N ALA A 19 -35.70 -4.11 -3.88
CA ALA A 19 -35.65 -3.04 -4.87
C ALA A 19 -35.00 -1.76 -4.33
N ALA A 20 -35.27 -1.38 -3.07
CA ALA A 20 -34.62 -0.24 -2.43
C ALA A 20 -33.12 -0.47 -2.19
N GLN A 21 -32.71 -1.70 -1.82
CA GLN A 21 -31.30 -2.08 -1.72
C GLN A 21 -30.59 -2.04 -3.07
N LEU A 22 -31.21 -2.58 -4.12
CA LEU A 22 -30.69 -2.50 -5.49
C LEU A 22 -30.57 -1.04 -5.96
N GLN A 23 -31.58 -0.21 -5.70
CA GLN A 23 -31.56 1.20 -6.08
C GLN A 23 -30.52 2.02 -5.30
N CYS A 24 -30.32 1.74 -4.02
CA CYS A 24 -29.21 2.30 -3.24
C CYS A 24 -27.85 1.81 -3.73
N GLN A 25 -27.75 0.53 -4.14
CA GLN A 25 -26.53 -0.04 -4.68
C GLN A 25 -26.21 0.54 -6.07
N ASP A 26 -27.22 0.76 -6.92
CA ASP A 26 -27.08 1.39 -8.23
C ASP A 26 -26.74 2.88 -8.13
N LEU A 27 -27.31 3.62 -7.17
CA LEU A 27 -26.94 5.00 -6.89
C LEU A 27 -25.52 5.10 -6.30
N PHE A 28 -25.15 4.18 -5.43
CA PHE A 28 -23.80 4.09 -4.86
C PHE A 28 -22.76 3.67 -5.91
N LEU A 29 -23.12 2.79 -6.83
CA LEU A 29 -22.29 2.40 -7.97
C LEU A 29 -22.21 3.52 -9.02
N ALA A 30 -23.30 4.26 -9.27
CA ALA A 30 -23.31 5.41 -10.18
C ALA A 30 -22.41 6.54 -9.67
N GLY A 31 -22.41 6.83 -8.37
CA GLY A 31 -21.52 7.81 -7.74
C GLY A 31 -20.03 7.44 -7.82
N ARG A 32 -19.69 6.15 -7.89
CA ARG A 32 -18.30 5.64 -8.05
C ARG A 32 -17.74 5.78 -9.47
N THR A 33 -18.55 6.23 -10.42
CA THR A 33 -18.12 6.30 -11.82
C THR A 33 -17.40 7.59 -12.17
N GLU A 34 -17.65 8.67 -11.43
CA GLU A 34 -16.97 9.94 -11.66
C GLU A 34 -15.51 9.86 -11.19
N PRO A 35 -14.55 10.41 -11.95
CA PRO A 35 -13.15 10.23 -11.64
C PRO A 35 -12.70 10.75 -10.27
N ILE A 36 -13.24 11.92 -9.89
CA ILE A 36 -12.94 12.60 -8.63
C ILE A 36 -13.46 11.82 -7.42
N SER A 37 -14.59 11.11 -7.56
CA SER A 37 -15.24 10.36 -6.46
C SER A 37 -14.31 9.33 -5.81
N ARG A 38 -13.32 8.82 -6.56
CA ARG A 38 -12.33 7.85 -6.07
C ARG A 38 -11.39 8.46 -5.05
N PHE A 39 -11.05 9.73 -5.21
CA PHE A 39 -10.29 10.48 -4.21
C PHE A 39 -11.19 10.83 -3.02
N GLU A 40 -12.38 11.39 -3.28
CA GLU A 40 -13.34 11.82 -2.24
C GLU A 40 -13.72 10.67 -1.30
N THR A 41 -13.97 9.47 -1.83
CA THR A 41 -14.27 8.28 -1.03
C THR A 41 -13.14 7.94 -0.04
N ARG A 42 -11.89 8.05 -0.49
CA ARG A 42 -10.70 7.74 0.32
C ARG A 42 -10.39 8.85 1.32
N LEU A 43 -10.58 10.11 0.92
CA LEU A 43 -10.45 11.27 1.79
C LEU A 43 -11.52 11.27 2.89
N SER A 44 -12.76 10.93 2.57
CA SER A 44 -13.84 10.75 3.54
C SER A 44 -13.50 9.65 4.55
N ARG A 45 -13.05 8.48 4.08
CA ARG A 45 -12.59 7.41 4.98
C ARG A 45 -11.39 7.81 5.83
N LEU A 46 -10.48 8.62 5.29
CA LEU A 46 -9.36 9.16 6.07
C LEU A 46 -9.86 10.11 7.17
N ASN A 47 -10.87 10.94 6.87
CA ASN A 47 -11.52 11.82 7.86
C ASN A 47 -12.17 11.02 9.00
N GLU A 48 -12.84 9.91 8.69
CA GLU A 48 -13.45 9.02 9.69
C GLU A 48 -12.41 8.39 10.63
N LEU A 49 -11.24 8.04 10.10
CA LEU A 49 -10.13 7.47 10.88
C LEU A 49 -9.35 8.51 11.70
N LEU A 50 -9.60 9.80 11.47
CA LEU A 50 -9.00 10.91 12.19
C LEU A 50 -10.11 11.66 12.94
N PRO A 51 -10.66 11.12 14.04
CA PRO A 51 -11.80 11.75 14.70
C PRO A 51 -11.40 13.07 15.37
N ALA A 52 -12.05 14.17 14.97
CA ALA A 52 -11.85 15.49 15.55
C ALA A 52 -12.28 15.58 17.03
N THR A 53 -13.03 14.59 17.53
CA THR A 53 -13.49 14.50 18.92
C THR A 53 -12.41 14.02 19.89
N LEU A 54 -11.33 13.44 19.38
CA LEU A 54 -10.21 12.94 20.19
C LEU A 54 -9.08 13.97 20.25
N SER A 55 -8.34 13.97 21.36
CA SER A 55 -7.11 14.76 21.44
C SER A 55 -6.07 14.25 20.43
N PRO A 56 -5.11 15.09 20.00
CA PRO A 56 -4.07 14.64 19.08
C PRO A 56 -3.30 13.40 19.58
N ASP A 57 -3.06 13.30 20.89
CA ASP A 57 -2.42 12.14 21.50
C ASP A 57 -3.27 10.87 21.39
N GLN A 58 -4.58 10.99 21.62
CA GLN A 58 -5.52 9.89 21.48
C GLN A 58 -5.60 9.42 20.03
N VAL A 59 -5.70 10.35 19.06
CA VAL A 59 -5.72 10.00 17.63
C VAL A 59 -4.46 9.24 17.24
N ILE A 60 -3.27 9.76 17.55
CA ILE A 60 -1.99 9.11 17.18
C ILE A 60 -1.88 7.72 17.81
N ASN A 61 -2.31 7.56 19.06
CA ASN A 61 -2.30 6.26 19.74
C ASN A 61 -3.34 5.28 19.16
N SER A 62 -4.48 5.79 18.69
CA SER A 62 -5.57 5.00 18.12
C SER A 62 -5.45 4.75 16.61
N MET A 63 -4.48 5.38 15.93
CA MET A 63 -4.22 5.09 14.51
C MET A 63 -3.86 3.63 14.37
N ASN A 64 -4.85 2.81 14.01
CA ASN A 64 -4.59 1.48 13.49
C ASN A 64 -3.89 1.67 12.14
N SER A 65 -2.57 1.61 12.21
CA SER A 65 -1.66 2.05 11.16
C SER A 65 -1.94 1.36 9.84
N GLU A 66 -2.42 0.12 9.87
CA GLU A 66 -2.76 -0.62 8.66
C GLU A 66 -3.90 0.05 7.86
N SER A 67 -4.85 0.70 8.53
CA SER A 67 -6.01 1.32 7.88
C SER A 67 -5.67 2.71 7.33
N VAL A 68 -5.07 3.59 8.15
CA VAL A 68 -4.70 4.95 7.73
C VAL A 68 -3.63 4.91 6.64
N ARG A 69 -2.56 4.14 6.87
CA ARG A 69 -1.44 4.04 5.91
C ARG A 69 -1.89 3.44 4.58
N ALA A 70 -2.78 2.45 4.59
CA ALA A 70 -3.33 1.90 3.35
C ALA A 70 -4.08 2.94 2.53
N ILE A 71 -4.91 3.77 3.16
CA ILE A 71 -5.65 4.84 2.48
C ILE A 71 -4.70 5.89 1.91
N LEU A 72 -3.69 6.33 2.69
CA LEU A 72 -2.66 7.27 2.19
C LEU A 72 -1.92 6.70 0.97
N LEU A 73 -1.58 5.41 0.99
CA LEU A 73 -0.94 4.73 -0.14
C LEU A 73 -1.87 4.63 -1.36
N GLN A 74 -3.16 4.38 -1.17
CA GLN A 74 -4.15 4.36 -2.26
C GLN A 74 -4.31 5.75 -2.90
N LEU A 75 -4.40 6.81 -2.08
CA LEU A 75 -4.47 8.20 -2.55
C LEU A 75 -3.23 8.59 -3.37
N GLN A 76 -2.03 8.23 -2.89
CA GLN A 76 -0.79 8.44 -3.65
C GLN A 76 -0.80 7.64 -4.97
N GLY A 77 -1.31 6.41 -4.96
CA GLY A 77 -1.38 5.54 -6.13
C GLY A 77 -2.29 6.11 -7.21
N LEU A 78 -3.49 6.57 -6.81
CA LEU A 78 -4.41 7.29 -7.69
C LEU A 78 -3.72 8.51 -8.32
N ALA A 79 -3.17 9.41 -7.50
CA ALA A 79 -2.50 10.61 -7.99
C ALA A 79 -1.37 10.28 -8.97
N LYS A 80 -0.59 9.23 -8.71
CA LYS A 80 0.51 8.80 -9.59
C LYS A 80 0.01 8.31 -10.96
N ILE A 81 -1.13 7.62 -11.04
CA ILE A 81 -1.71 7.21 -12.33
C ILE A 81 -2.06 8.43 -13.18
N TYR A 82 -2.72 9.43 -12.57
CA TYR A 82 -3.08 10.66 -13.28
C TYR A 82 -1.83 11.44 -13.72
N GLU A 83 -0.84 11.58 -12.83
CA GLU A 83 0.48 12.20 -13.13
C GLU A 83 1.14 11.54 -14.36
N LEU A 84 1.17 10.21 -14.42
CA LEU A 84 1.83 9.47 -15.50
C LEU A 84 1.02 9.42 -16.79
N SER A 85 -0.28 9.70 -16.74
CA SER A 85 -1.15 9.53 -17.90
C SER A 85 -0.82 10.47 -19.06
N ASN A 86 -0.23 11.64 -18.78
CA ASN A 86 -0.04 12.76 -19.71
C ASN A 86 -1.33 13.11 -20.46
N TYR A 87 -2.47 13.18 -19.77
CA TYR A 87 -3.71 13.61 -20.39
C TYR A 87 -3.64 15.10 -20.74
N GLU A 88 -4.03 15.43 -21.97
CA GLU A 88 -4.03 16.81 -22.47
C GLU A 88 -5.03 17.65 -21.67
N ASN A 89 -4.65 18.87 -21.29
CA ASN A 89 -5.48 19.81 -20.51
C ASN A 89 -5.69 19.47 -19.02
N VAL A 90 -4.93 18.51 -18.46
CA VAL A 90 -4.86 18.29 -17.01
C VAL A 90 -3.57 18.91 -16.47
N ASP A 91 -3.71 19.77 -15.45
CA ASP A 91 -2.56 20.29 -14.72
C ASP A 91 -1.96 19.18 -13.84
N LEU A 92 -0.92 18.53 -14.36
CA LEU A 92 -0.21 17.43 -13.68
C LEU A 92 0.46 17.89 -12.37
N THR A 93 0.72 19.19 -12.21
CA THR A 93 1.36 19.72 -11.00
C THR A 93 0.46 19.55 -9.78
N LYS A 94 -0.86 19.69 -9.94
CA LYS A 94 -1.85 19.48 -8.87
C LYS A 94 -1.82 18.07 -8.30
N PHE A 95 -1.70 17.05 -9.16
CA PHE A 95 -1.55 15.67 -8.68
C PHE A 95 -0.22 15.43 -7.99
N SER A 96 0.86 16.09 -8.44
CA SER A 96 2.17 16.02 -7.79
C SER A 96 2.15 16.67 -6.40
N GLU A 97 1.55 17.85 -6.27
CA GLU A 97 1.35 18.56 -5.00
C GLU A 97 0.49 17.75 -4.04
N PHE A 98 -0.68 17.29 -4.48
CA PHE A 98 -1.56 16.41 -3.71
C PHE A 98 -0.82 15.16 -3.22
N ARG A 99 -0.07 14.50 -4.11
CA ARG A 99 0.69 13.29 -3.78
C ARG A 99 1.80 13.58 -2.78
N ALA A 100 2.47 14.73 -2.88
CA ALA A 100 3.52 15.13 -1.94
C ALA A 100 2.95 15.31 -0.52
N GLU A 101 1.81 15.99 -0.38
CA GLU A 101 1.13 16.20 0.90
C GLU A 101 0.75 14.88 1.58
N VAL A 102 0.14 13.96 0.83
CA VAL A 102 -0.25 12.64 1.35
C VAL A 102 0.96 11.77 1.65
N LYS A 103 2.03 11.88 0.84
CA LYS A 103 3.29 11.15 1.03
C LYS A 103 3.99 11.58 2.32
N GLU A 104 4.09 12.88 2.57
CA GLU A 104 4.75 13.42 3.78
C GLU A 104 4.10 12.85 5.05
N PHE A 105 2.76 12.78 5.06
CA PHE A 105 2.03 12.14 6.16
C PHE A 105 2.33 10.62 6.25
N GLU A 106 2.32 9.91 5.12
CA GLU A 106 2.65 8.47 5.10
C GLU A 106 4.07 8.16 5.60
N ASP A 107 5.05 8.99 5.25
CA ASP A 107 6.44 8.81 5.64
C ASP A 107 6.63 9.01 7.16
N HIS A 108 6.05 10.07 7.74
CA HIS A 108 6.10 10.31 9.19
C HIS A 108 5.40 9.19 9.98
N LEU A 109 4.20 8.77 9.52
CA LEU A 109 3.48 7.66 10.13
C LEU A 109 4.28 6.35 10.02
N GLY A 110 4.87 6.09 8.85
CA GLY A 110 5.70 4.91 8.61
C GLY A 110 6.93 4.84 9.52
N THR A 111 7.58 5.98 9.76
CA THR A 111 8.76 6.06 10.64
C THR A 111 8.42 5.76 12.09
N TYR A 112 7.35 6.38 12.62
CA TYR A 112 6.86 6.09 13.97
C TYR A 112 6.49 4.62 14.14
N MET A 113 5.78 4.05 13.16
CA MET A 113 5.37 2.65 13.18
C MET A 113 6.55 1.69 13.18
N ARG A 114 7.57 1.94 12.35
CA ARG A 114 8.79 1.13 12.33
C ARG A 114 9.46 1.08 13.69
N ARG A 115 9.58 2.22 14.39
CA ARG A 115 10.16 2.24 15.75
C ARG A 115 9.35 1.43 16.74
N ARG A 116 8.01 1.49 16.66
CA ARG A 116 7.13 0.67 17.51
C ARG A 116 7.25 -0.83 17.23
N GLU A 117 7.31 -1.21 15.96
CA GLU A 117 7.51 -2.60 15.55
C GLU A 117 8.85 -3.11 16.05
N LEU A 118 9.92 -2.34 15.89
CA LEU A 118 11.22 -2.66 16.47
C LEU A 118 11.13 -2.85 18.00
N LEU A 119 10.51 -1.93 18.72
CA LEU A 119 10.32 -2.04 20.17
C LEU A 119 9.63 -3.36 20.54
N LYS A 120 8.53 -3.69 19.86
CA LYS A 120 7.81 -4.96 20.04
C LYS A 120 8.73 -6.16 19.80
N HIS A 121 9.52 -6.14 18.73
CA HIS A 121 10.45 -7.22 18.42
C HIS A 121 11.55 -7.37 19.46
N VAL A 122 12.12 -6.27 19.97
CA VAL A 122 13.25 -6.37 20.89
C VAL A 122 12.87 -6.78 22.31
N ILE A 123 11.63 -6.53 22.74
CA ILE A 123 11.14 -6.94 24.07
C ILE A 123 11.34 -8.44 24.30
N ASP A 124 11.12 -9.26 23.27
CA ASP A 124 11.24 -10.71 23.35
C ASP A 124 12.70 -11.22 23.18
N THR A 125 13.63 -10.35 22.78
CA THR A 125 14.99 -10.75 22.36
C THR A 125 16.06 -10.66 23.45
N GLN A 126 15.68 -10.43 24.70
CA GLN A 126 16.59 -10.32 25.86
C GLN A 126 17.72 -9.27 25.69
N VAL A 127 17.44 -8.14 25.05
CA VAL A 127 18.39 -7.01 25.01
C VAL A 127 18.58 -6.41 26.41
N SER A 128 19.69 -5.71 26.62
CA SER A 128 19.93 -5.06 27.91
C SER A 128 18.89 -3.96 28.18
N PRO A 129 18.54 -3.67 29.46
CA PRO A 129 17.59 -2.60 29.79
C PRO A 129 17.98 -1.23 29.23
N LYS A 130 19.28 -0.96 29.07
CA LYS A 130 19.78 0.29 28.47
C LYS A 130 19.45 0.40 26.99
N VAL A 131 19.54 -0.72 26.26
CA VAL A 131 19.20 -0.78 24.83
C VAL A 131 17.70 -0.63 24.64
N LEU A 132 16.90 -1.28 25.49
CA LEU A 132 15.46 -1.14 25.50
C LEU A 132 15.04 0.32 25.74
N ALA A 133 15.59 0.97 26.76
CA ALA A 133 15.33 2.38 27.07
C ALA A 133 15.73 3.34 25.92
N ALA A 134 16.81 3.02 25.20
CA ALA A 134 17.21 3.80 24.02
C ALA A 134 16.16 3.70 22.90
N ILE A 135 15.61 2.50 22.66
CA ILE A 135 14.57 2.28 21.64
C ILE A 135 13.25 2.95 22.06
N GLU A 136 12.86 2.85 23.33
CA GLU A 136 11.67 3.53 23.87
C GLU A 136 11.77 5.05 23.70
N THR A 137 12.93 5.63 23.98
CA THR A 137 13.20 7.06 23.77
C THR A 137 13.00 7.46 22.30
N GLU A 138 13.49 6.64 21.37
CA GLU A 138 13.31 6.87 19.93
C GLU A 138 11.84 6.74 19.49
N VAL A 139 11.08 5.81 20.06
CA VAL A 139 9.63 5.69 19.80
C VAL A 139 8.89 6.95 20.23
N ILE A 140 9.20 7.47 21.42
CA ILE A 140 8.60 8.70 21.94
C ILE A 140 8.98 9.88 21.05
N ARG A 141 10.27 9.99 20.67
CA ARG A 141 10.75 11.04 19.77
C ARG A 141 10.01 11.05 18.43
N GLU A 142 9.90 9.90 17.77
CA GLU A 142 9.20 9.81 16.47
C GLU A 142 7.68 10.03 16.59
N ARG A 143 7.08 9.66 17.72
CA ARG A 143 5.68 9.99 18.03
C ARG A 143 5.46 11.51 18.10
N ASP A 144 6.35 12.21 18.78
CA ASP A 144 6.24 13.66 18.96
C ASP A 144 6.54 14.42 17.67
N ILE A 145 7.44 13.91 16.82
CA ILE A 145 7.67 14.41 15.46
C ILE A 145 6.39 14.25 14.62
N LEU A 146 5.78 13.06 14.60
CA LEU A 146 4.51 12.84 13.89
C LEU A 146 3.42 13.78 14.41
N LYS A 147 3.29 13.94 15.72
CA LYS A 147 2.33 14.86 16.33
C LYS A 147 2.53 16.30 15.88
N SER A 148 3.78 16.77 15.93
CA SER A 148 4.14 18.13 15.54
C SER A 148 3.82 18.37 14.06
N PHE A 149 4.22 17.43 13.20
CA PHE A 149 3.88 17.44 11.78
C PHE A 149 2.36 17.52 11.54
N MET A 150 1.58 16.67 12.22
CA MET A 150 0.12 16.64 12.04
C MET A 150 -0.56 17.94 12.47
N LEU A 151 -0.04 18.60 13.52
CA LEU A 151 -0.54 19.91 13.97
C LEU A 151 -0.14 21.01 12.99
N GLU A 152 1.13 21.06 12.57
CA GLU A 152 1.66 22.06 11.65
C GLU A 152 0.96 22.00 10.28
N LYS A 153 0.77 20.80 9.73
CA LYS A 153 0.11 20.58 8.44
C LYS A 153 -1.42 20.52 8.53
N ASN A 154 -1.98 20.86 9.69
CA ASN A 154 -3.42 20.92 9.97
C ASN A 154 -4.19 19.59 9.78
N TRP A 155 -3.50 18.45 9.81
CA TRP A 155 -4.16 17.14 9.90
C TRP A 155 -4.91 16.98 11.24
N LEU A 156 -4.46 17.68 12.28
CA LEU A 156 -5.09 17.79 13.59
C LEU A 156 -5.09 19.25 14.06
N PRO A 157 -5.99 19.65 14.97
CA PRO A 157 -7.07 18.88 15.57
C PRO A 157 -8.34 18.79 14.69
N ASN A 158 -8.38 19.49 13.56
CA ASN A 158 -9.53 19.52 12.66
C ASN A 158 -9.20 18.91 11.28
N PRO A 159 -9.15 17.58 11.17
CA PRO A 159 -8.83 16.88 9.92
C PRO A 159 -9.79 17.24 8.78
N ALA A 160 -11.07 17.51 9.08
CA ALA A 160 -12.04 17.90 8.08
C ALA A 160 -11.61 19.16 7.29
N LYS A 161 -10.91 20.10 7.94
CA LYS A 161 -10.36 21.29 7.26
C LYS A 161 -9.26 20.92 6.26
N LYS A 162 -8.34 20.01 6.62
CA LYS A 162 -7.28 19.52 5.72
C LYS A 162 -7.85 18.68 4.58
N ILE A 163 -8.84 17.83 4.87
CA ILE A 163 -9.55 17.05 3.86
C ILE A 163 -10.25 17.98 2.87
N LEU A 164 -11.00 18.98 3.33
CA LEU A 164 -11.63 19.96 2.45
C LEU A 164 -10.61 20.75 1.60
N PHE A 165 -9.43 21.05 2.14
CA PHE A 165 -8.36 21.66 1.37
C PHE A 165 -7.89 20.76 0.21
N LEU A 166 -7.68 19.48 0.48
CA LEU A 166 -7.28 18.50 -0.53
C LEU A 166 -8.38 18.27 -1.58
N GLU A 167 -9.65 18.23 -1.16
CA GLU A 167 -10.80 18.15 -2.07
C GLU A 167 -10.87 19.37 -3.00
N LYS A 168 -10.64 20.58 -2.47
CA LYS A 168 -10.59 21.80 -3.29
C LYS A 168 -9.47 21.76 -4.32
N GLN A 169 -8.27 21.29 -3.96
CA GLN A 169 -7.18 21.11 -4.92
C GLN A 169 -7.56 20.16 -6.05
N LEU A 170 -8.34 19.10 -5.76
CA LEU A 170 -8.83 18.16 -6.78
C LEU A 170 -9.96 18.76 -7.62
N GLN A 171 -10.84 19.57 -7.04
CA GLN A 171 -11.92 20.26 -7.77
C GLN A 171 -11.41 21.27 -8.80
N GLU A 172 -10.20 21.80 -8.61
CA GLU A 172 -9.51 22.64 -9.60
C GLU A 172 -9.03 21.85 -10.83
N VAL A 173 -9.02 20.52 -10.78
CA VAL A 173 -8.60 19.65 -11.88
C VAL A 173 -9.77 19.34 -12.80
N THR A 174 -9.58 19.59 -14.10
CA THR A 174 -10.51 19.12 -15.14
C THR A 174 -10.33 17.63 -15.38
N PHE A 175 -11.17 16.80 -14.73
CA PHE A 175 -11.12 15.36 -14.93
C PHE A 175 -11.66 14.93 -16.31
N PRO A 176 -11.08 13.89 -16.93
CA PRO A 176 -11.58 13.33 -18.19
C PRO A 176 -12.97 12.72 -18.02
N LYS A 177 -13.74 12.63 -19.12
CA LYS A 177 -15.01 11.89 -19.13
C LYS A 177 -14.76 10.41 -18.84
N LYS A 178 -15.72 9.73 -18.21
CA LYS A 178 -15.62 8.32 -17.77
C LYS A 178 -14.87 7.36 -18.72
N LYS A 179 -15.23 7.33 -20.02
CA LYS A 179 -14.56 6.44 -21.01
C LYS A 179 -13.10 6.82 -21.27
N GLU A 180 -12.83 8.12 -21.37
CA GLU A 180 -11.47 8.64 -21.59
C GLU A 180 -10.61 8.42 -20.36
N ASP A 181 -11.18 8.65 -19.18
CA ASP A 181 -10.59 8.43 -17.87
C ASP A 181 -10.16 6.97 -17.68
N GLN A 182 -11.01 6.01 -18.07
CA GLN A 182 -10.66 4.59 -18.05
C GLN A 182 -9.45 4.30 -18.96
N LYS A 183 -9.51 4.71 -20.23
CA LYS A 183 -8.40 4.52 -21.19
C LYS A 183 -7.12 5.18 -20.70
N MET A 184 -7.24 6.36 -20.11
CA MET A 184 -6.15 7.13 -19.54
C MET A 184 -5.48 6.39 -18.38
N ARG A 185 -6.24 5.88 -17.41
CA ARG A 185 -5.68 5.12 -16.28
C ARG A 185 -4.96 3.84 -16.73
N ALA A 186 -5.55 3.14 -17.71
CA ALA A 186 -4.93 1.94 -18.27
C ALA A 186 -3.59 2.26 -18.98
N LYS A 187 -3.52 3.38 -19.71
CA LYS A 187 -2.26 3.90 -20.26
C LYS A 187 -1.25 4.29 -19.18
N GLY A 188 -1.70 4.92 -18.09
CA GLY A 188 -0.87 5.26 -16.93
C GLY A 188 -0.22 4.01 -16.31
N ILE A 189 -1.02 2.96 -16.08
CA ILE A 189 -0.53 1.67 -15.58
C ILE A 189 0.44 1.01 -16.56
N ILE A 190 0.18 1.05 -17.88
CA ILE A 190 1.11 0.57 -18.90
C ILE A 190 2.47 1.30 -18.82
N LYS A 191 2.47 2.63 -18.69
CA LYS A 191 3.70 3.41 -18.56
C LYS A 191 4.45 3.05 -17.29
N LEU A 192 3.74 2.90 -16.19
CA LEU A 192 4.27 2.48 -14.89
C LEU A 192 4.94 1.09 -15.00
N ILE A 193 4.27 0.11 -15.59
CA ILE A 193 4.81 -1.24 -15.82
C ILE A 193 6.08 -1.19 -16.68
N LYS A 194 6.08 -0.41 -17.77
CA LYS A 194 7.27 -0.25 -18.64
C LYS A 194 8.46 0.33 -17.86
N HIS A 195 8.22 1.37 -17.09
CA HIS A 195 9.25 2.03 -16.30
C HIS A 195 9.88 1.07 -15.27
N TYR A 196 9.09 0.29 -14.55
CA TYR A 196 9.63 -0.62 -13.53
C TYR A 196 10.22 -1.91 -14.11
N ARG A 197 9.76 -2.33 -15.29
CA ARG A 197 10.40 -3.43 -16.00
C ARG A 197 11.84 -3.08 -16.41
N SER A 198 12.19 -1.81 -16.61
CA SER A 198 13.61 -1.41 -16.80
C SER A 198 14.40 -1.36 -15.50
N SER A 199 13.75 -1.18 -14.35
CA SER A 199 14.43 -1.15 -13.04
C SER A 199 14.74 -2.54 -12.48
N ILE A 200 14.08 -3.60 -12.95
CA ILE A 200 14.21 -4.96 -12.38
C ILE A 200 15.65 -5.49 -12.44
N GLU A 201 16.39 -5.24 -13.51
CA GLU A 201 17.72 -5.81 -13.70
C GLU A 201 18.69 -5.30 -12.63
N ASN A 202 18.50 -4.06 -12.16
CA ASN A 202 19.28 -3.47 -11.09
C ASN A 202 18.97 -4.11 -9.73
N LEU A 203 17.82 -4.77 -9.54
CA LEU A 203 17.44 -5.38 -8.27
C LEU A 203 18.41 -6.48 -7.83
N ALA A 204 18.97 -7.24 -8.77
CA ALA A 204 19.96 -8.27 -8.47
C ALA A 204 21.13 -7.68 -7.65
N THR A 205 21.61 -6.49 -8.02
CA THR A 205 22.73 -5.86 -7.32
C THR A 205 22.44 -5.62 -5.83
N TYR A 206 21.18 -5.40 -5.49
CA TYR A 206 20.74 -5.23 -4.12
C TYR A 206 20.52 -6.59 -3.44
N ILE A 207 19.68 -7.48 -3.99
CA ILE A 207 19.33 -8.77 -3.36
C ILE A 207 20.56 -9.63 -3.00
N TYR A 208 21.60 -9.62 -3.84
CA TYR A 208 22.81 -10.41 -3.62
C TYR A 208 23.89 -9.65 -2.81
N LYS A 209 23.63 -8.42 -2.38
CA LYS A 209 24.57 -7.63 -1.57
C LYS A 209 24.66 -8.22 -0.14
N PRO A 210 25.87 -8.54 0.36
CA PRO A 210 26.02 -9.13 1.69
C PRO A 210 25.80 -8.12 2.82
N ASN A 211 26.26 -6.87 2.63
CA ASN A 211 26.21 -5.82 3.64
C ASN A 211 25.51 -4.59 3.06
N TYR A 212 24.46 -4.12 3.74
CA TYR A 212 23.72 -2.93 3.36
C TYR A 212 24.04 -1.80 4.32
N ASN A 213 24.31 -0.61 3.78
CA ASN A 213 24.16 0.63 4.54
C ASN A 213 22.75 1.23 4.33
N GLU A 214 22.44 2.31 5.06
CA GLU A 214 21.12 2.96 4.95
C GLU A 214 20.81 3.46 3.54
N ALA A 215 21.80 4.03 2.85
CA ALA A 215 21.63 4.51 1.48
C ALA A 215 21.36 3.36 0.50
N ASP A 216 21.97 2.20 0.70
CA ASP A 216 21.74 1.00 -0.11
C ASP A 216 20.32 0.46 0.06
N LEU A 217 19.80 0.47 1.29
CA LEU A 217 18.42 0.05 1.55
C LEU A 217 17.43 1.02 0.93
N GLU A 218 17.64 2.32 1.11
CA GLU A 218 16.72 3.35 0.61
C GLU A 218 16.72 3.42 -0.93
N ALA A 219 17.89 3.59 -1.55
CA ALA A 219 18.01 3.72 -3.00
C ALA A 219 17.77 2.40 -3.74
N GLY A 220 17.97 1.26 -3.07
CA GLY A 220 17.87 -0.08 -3.65
C GLY A 220 16.56 -0.79 -3.33
N LEU A 221 16.59 -1.66 -2.31
CA LEU A 221 15.47 -2.54 -1.96
C LEU A 221 14.18 -1.78 -1.69
N HIS A 222 14.25 -0.66 -0.95
CA HIS A 222 13.08 0.13 -0.60
C HIS A 222 12.49 0.83 -1.82
N SER A 223 13.31 1.54 -2.60
CA SER A 223 12.87 2.17 -3.84
C SER A 223 12.21 1.15 -4.77
N PHE A 224 12.89 0.04 -5.07
CA PHE A 224 12.38 -0.97 -5.99
C PHE A 224 11.10 -1.65 -5.48
N ARG A 225 11.02 -1.96 -4.18
CA ARG A 225 9.77 -2.45 -3.59
C ARG A 225 8.64 -1.43 -3.75
N ARG A 226 8.92 -0.15 -3.50
CA ARG A 226 7.92 0.94 -3.61
C ARG A 226 7.43 1.05 -5.05
N GLU A 227 8.33 0.94 -6.03
CA GLU A 227 8.04 0.86 -7.46
C GLU A 227 7.09 -0.29 -7.81
N LEU A 228 7.45 -1.54 -7.49
CA LEU A 228 6.56 -2.68 -7.76
C LEU A 228 5.20 -2.55 -7.06
N ARG A 229 5.21 -2.09 -5.81
CA ARG A 229 3.98 -1.86 -5.04
C ARG A 229 3.08 -0.84 -5.72
N TRP A 230 3.63 0.19 -6.37
CA TRP A 230 2.83 1.17 -7.11
C TRP A 230 1.99 0.53 -8.22
N VAL A 231 2.48 -0.52 -8.89
CA VAL A 231 1.71 -1.22 -9.94
C VAL A 231 0.45 -1.81 -9.36
N ILE A 232 0.62 -2.55 -8.27
CA ILE A 232 -0.46 -3.26 -7.59
C ILE A 232 -1.44 -2.27 -6.97
N LEU A 233 -0.94 -1.24 -6.28
CA LEU A 233 -1.78 -0.21 -5.67
C LEU A 233 -2.54 0.61 -6.73
N ALA A 234 -1.91 0.92 -7.85
CA ALA A 234 -2.57 1.64 -8.94
C ALA A 234 -3.74 0.84 -9.52
N ILE A 235 -3.52 -0.46 -9.76
CA ILE A 235 -4.57 -1.38 -10.19
C ILE A 235 -5.70 -1.45 -9.17
N GLY A 236 -5.39 -1.74 -7.90
CA GLY A 236 -6.39 -1.89 -6.84
C GLY A 236 -7.16 -0.60 -6.54
N SER A 237 -6.53 0.56 -6.75
CA SER A 237 -7.18 1.86 -6.52
C SER A 237 -8.06 2.32 -7.69
N SER A 238 -8.10 1.58 -8.81
CA SER A 238 -8.88 1.97 -9.99
C SER A 238 -10.37 1.57 -9.92
N ASP A 239 -10.88 1.25 -8.73
CA ASP A 239 -12.29 1.03 -8.36
C ASP A 239 -13.10 0.19 -9.37
N GLY A 240 -12.61 -1.03 -9.64
CA GLY A 240 -13.32 -2.01 -10.47
C GLY A 240 -13.03 -1.90 -11.96
N GLN A 241 -12.14 -0.98 -12.37
CA GLN A 241 -11.62 -0.96 -13.74
C GLN A 241 -10.88 -2.25 -14.11
N PHE A 242 -10.27 -2.93 -13.14
CA PHE A 242 -9.52 -4.16 -13.37
C PHE A 242 -10.13 -5.29 -12.56
N TYR A 243 -10.04 -6.50 -13.10
CA TYR A 243 -10.35 -7.69 -12.34
C TYR A 243 -9.38 -8.83 -12.65
N ASN A 244 -9.16 -9.68 -11.66
CA ASN A 244 -8.31 -10.85 -11.82
C ASN A 244 -9.08 -11.97 -12.52
N ARG A 245 -8.62 -12.37 -13.71
CA ARG A 245 -9.13 -13.55 -14.40
C ARG A 245 -8.45 -14.80 -13.82
N PRO A 246 -9.23 -15.79 -13.32
CA PRO A 246 -8.67 -17.05 -12.85
C PRO A 246 -7.81 -17.72 -13.94
N PRO A 247 -6.71 -18.37 -13.56
CA PRO A 247 -5.88 -19.10 -14.51
C PRO A 247 -6.69 -20.24 -15.15
N LYS A 248 -6.47 -20.51 -16.44
CA LYS A 248 -7.15 -21.63 -17.13
C LYS A 248 -6.74 -22.99 -16.57
N ASN A 249 -5.45 -23.13 -16.23
CA ASN A 249 -4.87 -24.33 -15.63
C ASN A 249 -4.18 -23.93 -14.31
N SER A 250 -4.36 -24.73 -13.27
CA SER A 250 -3.76 -24.47 -11.96
C SER A 250 -2.60 -25.43 -11.71
N SER A 251 -1.36 -24.95 -11.89
CA SER A 251 -0.17 -25.72 -11.53
C SER A 251 -0.03 -25.82 -10.00
N PRO A 252 0.68 -26.83 -9.46
CA PRO A 252 0.92 -26.93 -8.02
C PRO A 252 1.51 -25.65 -7.40
N GLU A 253 2.44 -25.00 -8.10
CA GLU A 253 3.05 -23.74 -7.66
C GLU A 253 2.02 -22.61 -7.59
N LEU A 254 1.10 -22.55 -8.54
CA LEU A 254 0.02 -21.56 -8.55
C LEU A 254 -1.00 -21.82 -7.44
N GLN A 255 -1.33 -23.07 -7.16
CA GLN A 255 -2.18 -23.43 -6.01
C GLN A 255 -1.54 -23.02 -4.68
N GLN A 256 -0.23 -23.22 -4.55
CA GLN A 256 0.53 -22.77 -3.39
C GLN A 256 0.49 -21.24 -3.27
N LEU A 257 0.72 -20.51 -4.37
CA LEU A 257 0.63 -19.05 -4.38
C LEU A 257 -0.76 -18.55 -4.01
N GLU A 258 -1.82 -19.14 -4.56
CA GLU A 258 -3.20 -18.77 -4.24
C GLU A 258 -3.52 -19.08 -2.77
N SER A 259 -3.01 -20.19 -2.22
CA SER A 259 -3.20 -20.53 -0.80
C SER A 259 -2.52 -19.53 0.13
N SER A 260 -1.31 -19.08 -0.21
CA SER A 260 -0.54 -18.15 0.64
C SER A 260 -0.92 -16.69 0.45
N TYR A 261 -1.26 -16.28 -0.77
CA TYR A 261 -1.44 -14.86 -1.15
C TYR A 261 -2.82 -14.55 -1.72
N GLY A 262 -3.70 -15.54 -1.88
CA GLY A 262 -5.00 -15.36 -2.52
C GLY A 262 -5.87 -14.29 -1.87
N GLN A 263 -5.81 -14.22 -0.53
CA GLN A 263 -6.52 -13.28 0.33
C GLN A 263 -5.74 -11.99 0.64
N SER A 264 -4.65 -11.73 -0.08
CA SER A 264 -3.87 -10.50 0.14
C SER A 264 -4.71 -9.26 -0.15
N LYS A 265 -4.59 -8.22 0.69
CA LYS A 265 -5.20 -6.89 0.47
C LYS A 265 -4.83 -6.23 -0.86
N TYR A 266 -3.72 -6.67 -1.46
CA TYR A 266 -3.27 -6.23 -2.77
C TYR A 266 -4.11 -6.80 -3.93
N LEU A 267 -4.87 -7.86 -3.65
CA LEU A 267 -5.68 -8.61 -4.60
C LEU A 267 -7.18 -8.44 -4.32
N ASP A 268 -7.52 -7.79 -3.21
CA ASP A 268 -8.85 -7.28 -2.93
C ASP A 268 -9.17 -6.15 -3.93
N MET A 269 -10.01 -6.47 -4.91
CA MET A 269 -10.42 -5.57 -5.98
C MET A 269 -11.90 -5.26 -5.80
N ALA A 270 -12.27 -4.00 -6.04
CA ALA A 270 -13.67 -3.63 -6.13
C ALA A 270 -14.39 -4.46 -7.23
N PRO A 271 -15.72 -4.67 -7.11
CA PRO A 271 -16.48 -5.37 -8.13
C PRO A 271 -16.24 -4.80 -9.53
N PRO A 272 -16.11 -5.65 -10.56
CA PRO A 272 -15.78 -5.20 -11.91
C PRO A 272 -16.85 -4.28 -12.48
N GLN A 273 -16.43 -3.21 -13.14
CA GLN A 273 -17.28 -2.38 -13.98
C GLN A 273 -17.62 -3.11 -15.30
N VAL A 274 -18.66 -2.65 -16.01
CA VAL A 274 -19.14 -3.26 -17.27
C VAL A 274 -18.02 -3.39 -18.32
N ASP A 275 -17.11 -2.43 -18.36
CA ASP A 275 -15.99 -2.33 -19.29
C ASP A 275 -14.64 -2.71 -18.64
N ALA A 276 -14.65 -3.42 -17.51
CA ALA A 276 -13.42 -3.75 -16.78
C ALA A 276 -12.42 -4.56 -17.60
N LEU A 277 -11.14 -4.23 -17.43
CA LEU A 277 -9.99 -4.86 -18.07
C LEU A 277 -9.55 -6.09 -17.28
N GLN A 278 -9.31 -7.19 -17.98
CA GLN A 278 -8.88 -8.46 -17.42
C GLN A 278 -7.39 -8.40 -17.08
N LEU A 279 -7.02 -8.88 -15.91
CA LEU A 279 -5.64 -9.11 -15.50
C LEU A 279 -5.37 -10.59 -15.31
N ASN A 280 -4.14 -11.02 -15.60
CA ASN A 280 -3.70 -12.37 -15.31
C ASN A 280 -3.51 -12.54 -13.80
N ARG A 281 -4.33 -13.40 -13.17
CA ARG A 281 -4.30 -13.68 -11.72
C ARG A 281 -2.94 -14.16 -11.25
N GLN A 282 -2.29 -15.05 -12.01
CA GLN A 282 -0.97 -15.58 -11.67
C GLN A 282 0.08 -14.45 -11.64
N SER A 283 0.09 -13.57 -12.64
CA SER A 283 1.00 -12.41 -12.64
C SER A 283 0.80 -11.53 -11.40
N MET A 284 -0.45 -11.29 -11.00
CA MET A 284 -0.76 -10.49 -9.81
C MET A 284 -0.34 -11.17 -8.50
N LEU A 285 -0.50 -12.50 -8.39
CA LEU A 285 0.00 -13.26 -7.23
C LEU A 285 1.51 -13.21 -7.12
N ILE A 286 2.23 -13.40 -8.23
CA ILE A 286 3.70 -13.37 -8.26
C ILE A 286 4.20 -11.99 -7.83
N LEU A 287 3.63 -10.92 -8.38
CA LEU A 287 3.95 -9.55 -7.99
C LEU A 287 3.66 -9.28 -6.51
N THR A 288 2.52 -9.75 -6.02
CA THR A 288 2.13 -9.62 -4.61
C THR A 288 3.13 -10.31 -3.70
N LYS A 289 3.50 -11.56 -4.02
CA LYS A 289 4.52 -12.31 -3.28
C LYS A 289 5.87 -11.59 -3.32
N LEU A 290 6.28 -11.05 -4.47
CA LEU A 290 7.55 -10.34 -4.59
C LEU A 290 7.58 -9.04 -3.76
N VAL A 291 6.53 -8.23 -3.81
CA VAL A 291 6.41 -7.01 -2.99
C VAL A 291 6.42 -7.32 -1.49
N ASP A 292 5.77 -8.41 -1.09
CA ASP A 292 5.73 -8.88 0.29
C ASP A 292 7.12 -9.35 0.76
N GLN A 293 7.77 -10.23 0.00
CA GLN A 293 9.09 -10.77 0.35
C GLN A 293 10.18 -9.68 0.35
N LEU A 294 10.17 -8.75 -0.61
CA LEU A 294 11.04 -7.58 -0.56
C LEU A 294 10.75 -6.68 0.65
N GLY A 295 9.48 -6.62 1.08
CA GLY A 295 9.08 -5.95 2.32
C GLY A 295 9.72 -6.58 3.55
N ARG A 296 9.56 -7.90 3.69
CA ARG A 296 10.17 -8.67 4.79
C ARG A 296 11.69 -8.51 4.82
N LEU A 297 12.35 -8.60 3.66
CA LEU A 297 13.80 -8.41 3.56
C LEU A 297 14.22 -7.00 3.97
N LYS A 298 13.53 -5.97 3.46
CA LYS A 298 13.77 -4.57 3.84
C LYS A 298 13.60 -4.38 5.34
N ASP A 299 12.46 -4.79 5.89
CA ASP A 299 12.10 -4.52 7.28
C ASP A 299 13.04 -5.25 8.25
N PHE A 300 13.51 -6.44 7.88
CA PHE A 300 14.61 -7.12 8.57
C PHE A 300 15.90 -6.29 8.58
N LYS A 301 16.38 -5.84 7.40
CA LYS A 301 17.63 -5.09 7.30
C LYS A 301 17.57 -3.75 8.01
N GLU A 302 16.44 -3.05 7.96
CA GLU A 302 16.22 -1.82 8.73
C GLU A 302 16.23 -2.09 10.24
N SER A 303 15.54 -3.14 10.69
CA SER A 303 15.52 -3.52 12.11
C SER A 303 16.92 -3.86 12.62
N GLN A 304 17.74 -4.53 11.81
CA GLN A 304 19.16 -4.77 12.11
C GLN A 304 19.92 -3.46 12.31
N LEU A 305 19.83 -2.52 11.35
CA LEU A 305 20.52 -1.23 11.44
C LEU A 305 20.05 -0.39 12.63
N ASP A 306 18.75 -0.42 12.91
CA ASP A 306 18.15 0.30 14.02
C ASP A 306 18.58 -0.27 15.37
N LEU A 307 18.65 -1.60 15.50
CA LEU A 307 19.20 -2.24 16.70
C LEU A 307 20.69 -1.92 16.87
N VAL A 308 21.50 -1.90 15.80
CA VAL A 308 22.90 -1.47 15.87
C VAL A 308 23.01 -0.02 16.38
N ARG A 309 22.14 0.89 15.93
CA ARG A 309 22.09 2.26 16.43
C ARG A 309 21.76 2.32 17.91
N ALA A 310 20.76 1.55 18.36
CA ALA A 310 20.39 1.48 19.78
C ALA A 310 21.52 0.90 20.65
N LEU A 311 22.22 -0.15 20.19
CA LEU A 311 23.37 -0.73 20.87
C LEU A 311 24.51 0.28 21.07
N LYS A 312 24.78 1.09 20.04
CA LYS A 312 25.78 2.17 20.09
C LYS A 312 25.36 3.29 21.03
N ALA A 313 24.10 3.74 20.96
CA ALA A 313 23.56 4.78 21.84
C ALA A 313 23.62 4.34 23.32
N ALA A 314 23.31 3.08 23.59
CA ALA A 314 23.40 2.48 24.92
C ALA A 314 24.84 2.15 25.37
N LYS A 315 25.86 2.42 24.53
CA LYS A 315 27.28 2.08 24.76
C LYS A 315 27.48 0.60 25.15
N SER A 316 26.64 -0.29 24.60
CA SER A 316 26.64 -1.72 24.95
C SER A 316 27.72 -2.52 24.21
N PHE A 317 28.23 -1.99 23.10
CA PHE A 317 29.32 -2.56 22.31
C PHE A 317 30.34 -1.47 21.93
N ILE A 318 31.62 -1.80 22.05
CA ILE A 318 32.72 -0.95 21.56
C ILE A 318 33.07 -1.30 20.11
N ASP A 319 33.08 -2.60 19.79
CA ASP A 319 33.34 -3.10 18.43
C ASP A 319 32.07 -3.05 17.55
N PRO A 320 32.09 -2.30 16.44
CA PRO A 320 30.98 -2.24 15.48
C PRO A 320 30.64 -3.60 14.85
N VAL A 321 31.63 -4.48 14.64
CA VAL A 321 31.41 -5.78 14.01
C VAL A 321 30.63 -6.71 14.94
N ALA A 322 31.03 -6.78 16.22
CA ALA A 322 30.29 -7.50 17.24
C ALA A 322 28.84 -7.00 17.39
N ALA A 323 28.61 -5.68 17.33
CA ALA A 323 27.26 -5.11 17.38
C ALA A 323 26.41 -5.51 16.17
N GLN A 324 26.99 -5.50 14.95
CA GLN A 324 26.31 -5.92 13.73
C GLN A 324 25.94 -7.41 13.76
N LYS A 325 26.87 -8.27 14.20
CA LYS A 325 26.62 -9.71 14.36
C LYS A 325 25.54 -9.98 15.39
N PHE A 326 25.61 -9.32 16.56
CA PHE A 326 24.57 -9.45 17.58
C PHE A 326 23.19 -9.04 17.04
N ALA A 327 23.10 -7.90 16.36
CA ALA A 327 21.85 -7.44 15.78
C ALA A 327 21.33 -8.39 14.69
N TYR A 328 22.22 -8.95 13.87
CA TYR A 328 21.86 -9.96 12.88
C TYR A 328 21.28 -11.21 13.56
N ASP A 329 22.01 -11.80 14.50
CA ASP A 329 21.61 -13.04 15.19
C ASP A 329 20.23 -12.86 15.85
N ARG A 330 20.00 -11.72 16.56
CA ARG A 330 18.72 -11.44 17.23
C ARG A 330 17.56 -11.20 16.28
N MET A 331 17.78 -10.47 15.20
CA MET A 331 16.73 -10.25 14.21
C MET A 331 16.51 -11.49 13.35
N ALA A 332 17.52 -12.35 13.19
CA ALA A 332 17.39 -13.55 12.40
C ALA A 332 16.39 -14.55 12.99
N ASP A 333 16.47 -14.74 14.31
CA ASP A 333 15.53 -15.59 15.05
C ASP A 333 14.10 -15.04 14.99
N THR A 334 13.94 -13.71 15.13
CA THR A 334 12.63 -13.06 15.12
C THR A 334 11.94 -13.13 13.75
N PHE A 335 12.70 -13.04 12.67
CA PHE A 335 12.15 -12.98 11.31
C PHE A 335 12.16 -14.33 10.56
N GLY A 336 12.80 -15.38 11.09
CA GLY A 336 12.93 -16.69 10.43
C GLY A 336 13.86 -16.66 9.22
N LEU A 337 15.10 -16.21 9.42
CA LEU A 337 15.84 -15.51 8.36
C LEU A 337 16.54 -16.30 7.28
N ILE A 338 17.02 -17.52 7.58
CA ILE A 338 17.67 -18.35 6.55
C ILE A 338 16.72 -18.53 5.36
N ASP A 339 15.42 -18.49 5.64
CA ASP A 339 14.38 -18.54 4.64
C ASP A 339 14.21 -17.20 3.90
N VAL A 340 14.17 -16.03 4.57
CA VAL A 340 13.81 -14.76 3.90
C VAL A 340 14.77 -14.35 2.77
N GLU A 341 16.09 -14.37 3.00
CA GLU A 341 17.06 -13.97 1.95
C GLU A 341 17.10 -14.98 0.80
N LEU A 342 17.11 -16.28 1.13
CA LEU A 342 17.14 -17.36 0.15
C LEU A 342 15.84 -17.43 -0.66
N GLU A 343 14.69 -17.29 0.00
CA GLU A 343 13.37 -17.20 -0.64
C GLU A 343 13.28 -15.98 -1.55
N THR A 344 13.79 -14.82 -1.11
CA THR A 344 13.78 -13.61 -1.95
C THR A 344 14.62 -13.81 -3.21
N ARG A 345 15.79 -14.45 -3.11
CA ARG A 345 16.63 -14.80 -4.28
C ARG A 345 15.92 -15.76 -5.24
N LYS A 346 15.42 -16.89 -4.71
CA LYS A 346 14.66 -17.88 -5.50
C LYS A 346 13.45 -17.25 -6.19
N LEU A 347 12.74 -16.37 -5.47
CA LEU A 347 11.58 -15.68 -6.01
C LEU A 347 11.97 -14.66 -7.09
N TYR A 348 13.07 -13.95 -6.92
CA TYR A 348 13.59 -13.04 -7.94
C TYR A 348 13.98 -13.80 -9.22
N GLU A 349 14.66 -14.93 -9.10
CA GLU A 349 14.99 -15.79 -10.25
C GLU A 349 13.72 -16.30 -10.95
N PHE A 350 12.74 -16.78 -10.17
CA PHE A 350 11.44 -17.19 -10.69
C PHE A 350 10.68 -16.03 -11.37
N TYR A 351 10.78 -14.82 -10.81
CA TYR A 351 10.20 -13.61 -11.41
C TYR A 351 10.84 -13.31 -12.77
N LEU A 352 12.16 -13.40 -12.89
CA LEU A 352 12.86 -13.16 -14.16
C LEU A 352 12.44 -14.17 -15.24
N GLN A 353 12.23 -15.43 -14.85
CA GLN A 353 11.77 -16.48 -15.77
C GLN A 353 10.31 -16.30 -16.20
N SER A 354 9.44 -15.90 -15.26
CA SER A 354 8.00 -15.75 -15.51
C SER A 354 7.59 -14.40 -16.09
N ASP A 355 8.42 -13.36 -15.95
CA ASP A 355 8.23 -11.97 -16.38
C ASP A 355 6.77 -11.48 -16.27
N PRO A 356 6.19 -11.48 -15.04
CA PRO A 356 4.77 -11.20 -14.85
C PRO A 356 4.40 -9.78 -15.28
N LEU A 357 5.34 -8.82 -15.26
CA LEU A 357 5.13 -7.46 -15.77
C LEU A 357 4.97 -7.44 -17.29
N LYS A 358 5.75 -8.22 -18.05
CA LYS A 358 5.56 -8.34 -19.51
C LYS A 358 4.20 -8.95 -19.84
N GLU A 359 3.78 -9.96 -19.09
CA GLU A 359 2.46 -10.59 -19.30
C GLU A 359 1.31 -9.61 -19.03
N LEU A 360 1.38 -8.84 -17.93
CA LEU A 360 0.42 -7.77 -17.66
C LEU A 360 0.42 -6.70 -18.75
N LEU A 361 1.61 -6.27 -19.18
CA LEU A 361 1.77 -5.26 -20.24
C LEU A 361 1.10 -5.71 -21.55
N ASN A 362 1.35 -6.94 -21.98
CA ASN A 362 0.78 -7.50 -23.20
C ASN A 362 -0.74 -7.67 -23.08
N THR A 363 -1.22 -8.09 -21.90
CA THR A 363 -2.64 -8.24 -21.62
C THR A 363 -3.38 -6.91 -21.66
N LEU A 364 -2.81 -5.85 -21.09
CA LEU A 364 -3.42 -4.52 -21.10
C LEU A 364 -3.42 -3.90 -22.49
N LYS A 365 -2.31 -3.99 -23.24
CA LYS A 365 -2.25 -3.44 -24.62
C LYS A 365 -3.34 -4.01 -25.52
N ARG A 366 -3.51 -5.33 -25.52
CA ARG A 366 -4.52 -6.04 -26.34
C ARG A 366 -5.97 -5.66 -26.04
N GLN A 367 -6.25 -5.07 -24.88
CA GLN A 367 -7.61 -4.70 -24.47
C GLN A 367 -7.91 -3.20 -24.63
N ILE A 368 -6.88 -2.38 -24.85
CA ILE A 368 -7.01 -0.92 -25.00
C ILE A 368 -6.96 -0.51 -26.48
N ASP A 369 -6.23 -1.29 -27.29
CA ASP A 369 -6.23 -1.23 -28.75
C ASP A 369 -7.52 -1.88 -29.29
#